data_AF-A0A3R7N457-F1
#
_entry.id   AF-A0A3R7N457-F1
#
_cell.length_a   1.000
_cell.length_b   1.000
_cell.length_c   1.000
_cell.angle_alpha   90.00
_cell.angle_beta   90.00
_cell.angle_gamma   90.00
#
_symmetry.space_group_name_H-M   'P 1'
#
loop_
_entity.id
_entity.type
_entity.pdbx_description
1 polymer ?
#
loop_
_entity_poly.entity_id
_entity_poly.type
_entity_poly.pdbx_seq_one_letter_code
_entity_poly.pdbx_strand_id
1 'polypeptide(L)'
;MFGALSALVETASARAKILTDEGYELAKQIGILDVEGDDHGASGRISEIKGGTASAAAAAAATAGDTESQPSVVTRVTKELLILPPPQWESPAEEWMLLAEAAFTEENSCIIPPKTILGDASLASKLCGLLNLESIANLPEPPVASECEPSQEVVAWLMASPEKLGFRSAVVPRHVSDGQYWVNICWRFGLFRVCRSASQMLDVMEVASTEPNPLDTTGALRKKGIGVPNAARHWQQLRETLNRRREMTAWVEEQISTVQQELELASSSLQLLTNVVSKRETTELGDSVSESCKYHKTKLGRLMGELKSQQEKLVNSVICPDHGSLFQQLVKINDQLRAKLGAYASLSSKNPSDCWETVSTGEHEEVPVKADKSGGDNETATVFEAMLPWENDETET
;
A
#
# COMPACT_ATOMS: atom_id res chain seq x y z
N MET A 1 35.01 -3.39 44.98
CA MET A 1 34.01 -3.48 43.88
C MET A 1 34.39 -4.53 42.82
N PHE A 2 35.61 -4.59 42.29
CA PHE A 2 35.96 -5.54 41.21
C PHE A 2 35.68 -7.04 41.49
N GLY A 3 35.96 -7.55 42.70
CA GLY A 3 35.76 -8.97 43.01
C GLY A 3 34.31 -9.47 42.90
N ALA A 4 33.32 -8.61 43.12
CA ALA A 4 31.90 -8.98 42.94
C ALA A 4 31.52 -9.14 41.46
N LEU A 5 32.20 -8.39 40.56
CA LEU A 5 31.99 -8.50 39.12
C LEU A 5 32.61 -9.78 38.57
N SER A 6 33.82 -10.13 39.02
CA SER A 6 34.48 -11.39 38.67
C SER A 6 33.66 -12.61 39.11
N ALA A 7 33.16 -12.62 40.35
CA ALA A 7 32.29 -13.69 40.84
C ALA A 7 30.99 -13.83 40.03
N LEU A 8 30.40 -12.72 39.56
CA LEU A 8 29.22 -12.73 38.68
C LEU A 8 29.55 -13.35 37.31
N VAL A 9 30.68 -12.96 36.70
CA VAL A 9 31.13 -13.49 35.39
C VAL A 9 31.49 -14.97 35.48
N GLU A 10 32.17 -15.40 36.55
CA GLU A 10 32.45 -16.83 36.79
C GLU A 10 31.17 -17.63 37.01
N THR A 11 30.21 -17.11 37.77
CA THR A 11 28.91 -17.76 37.98
C THR A 11 28.09 -17.84 36.68
N ALA A 12 28.12 -16.79 35.86
CA ALA A 12 27.47 -16.77 34.55
C ALA A 12 28.14 -17.75 33.57
N SER A 13 29.48 -17.83 33.57
CA SER A 13 30.25 -18.78 32.76
C SER A 13 29.98 -20.22 33.18
N ALA A 14 29.94 -20.51 34.48
CA ALA A 14 29.59 -21.83 35.02
C ALA A 14 28.16 -22.24 34.63
N ARG A 15 27.18 -21.33 34.73
CA ARG A 15 25.79 -21.59 34.30
C ARG A 15 25.66 -21.78 32.79
N ALA A 16 26.37 -20.98 32.00
CA ALA A 16 26.41 -21.14 30.55
C ALA A 16 27.00 -22.52 30.20
N LYS A 17 28.10 -22.92 30.85
CA LYS A 17 28.71 -24.25 30.63
C LYS A 17 27.74 -25.39 30.98
N ILE A 18 27.05 -25.32 32.13
CA ILE A 18 26.04 -26.32 32.50
C ILE A 18 24.93 -26.40 31.44
N LEU A 19 24.41 -25.27 30.96
CA LEU A 19 23.41 -25.24 29.88
C LEU A 19 23.93 -25.84 28.56
N THR A 20 25.22 -25.67 28.25
CA THR A 20 25.84 -26.26 27.05
C THR A 20 26.04 -27.77 27.22
N ASP A 21 26.50 -28.22 28.39
CA ASP A 21 26.74 -29.63 28.69
C ASP A 21 25.40 -30.41 28.79
N GLU A 22 24.37 -29.82 29.41
CA GLU A 22 22.99 -30.34 29.43
C GLU A 22 22.36 -30.35 28.03
N GLY A 23 22.58 -29.30 27.23
CA GLY A 23 22.14 -29.25 25.83
C GLY A 23 22.82 -30.29 24.93
N TYR A 24 24.09 -30.61 25.22
CA TYR A 24 24.86 -31.63 24.52
C TYR A 24 24.40 -33.06 24.85
N GLU A 25 24.22 -33.38 26.14
CA GLU A 25 23.66 -34.69 26.54
C GLU A 25 22.18 -34.85 26.12
N LEU A 26 21.41 -33.75 26.06
CA LEU A 26 20.09 -33.77 25.44
C LEU A 26 20.21 -34.14 23.95
N ALA A 27 21.04 -33.43 23.17
CA ALA A 27 21.24 -33.68 21.74
C ALA A 27 21.69 -35.12 21.44
N LYS A 28 22.49 -35.71 22.34
CA LYS A 28 22.92 -37.11 22.32
C LYS A 28 21.78 -38.08 22.63
N GLN A 29 20.91 -37.77 23.60
CA GLN A 29 19.70 -38.57 23.88
C GLN A 29 18.66 -38.54 22.73
N ILE A 30 18.54 -37.44 21.99
CA ILE A 30 17.64 -37.37 20.82
C ILE A 30 18.27 -37.90 19.52
N GLY A 31 19.52 -38.40 19.57
CA GLY A 31 20.21 -38.99 18.41
C GLY A 31 20.52 -37.98 17.29
N ILE A 32 20.75 -36.70 17.64
CA ILE A 32 21.03 -35.62 16.68
C ILE A 32 22.54 -35.48 16.43
N LEU A 33 23.38 -36.02 17.31
CA LEU A 33 24.83 -36.10 17.14
C LEU A 33 25.24 -37.56 16.97
N ASP A 34 25.63 -37.93 15.75
CA ASP A 34 26.47 -39.11 15.54
C ASP A 34 27.83 -38.81 16.18
N VAL A 35 28.13 -39.52 17.27
CA VAL A 35 29.49 -39.55 17.82
C VAL A 35 30.24 -40.59 17.00
N GLU A 36 31.20 -40.14 16.18
CA GLU A 36 32.12 -41.04 15.48
C GLU A 36 32.78 -41.98 16.49
N GLY A 37 32.39 -43.26 16.44
CA GLY A 37 33.06 -44.32 17.17
C GLY A 37 34.36 -44.67 16.46
N ASP A 38 35.46 -44.71 17.20
CA ASP A 38 36.72 -45.30 16.74
C ASP A 38 36.48 -46.69 16.16
N ASP A 39 36.83 -46.90 14.88
CA ASP A 39 37.35 -48.21 14.46
C ASP A 39 38.34 -48.09 13.28
N HIS A 40 39.23 -49.07 13.19
CA HIS A 40 40.46 -49.03 12.41
C HIS A 40 40.26 -49.29 10.90
N GLY A 41 41.02 -48.60 10.03
CA GLY A 41 41.23 -49.12 8.66
C GLY A 41 41.90 -48.23 7.61
N ALA A 42 43.19 -48.50 7.34
CA ALA A 42 43.83 -48.40 6.01
C ALA A 42 43.98 -47.02 5.27
N SER A 43 45.09 -46.35 5.60
CA SER A 43 46.22 -46.12 4.66
C SER A 43 46.09 -45.18 3.44
N GLY A 44 46.68 -43.97 3.60
CA GLY A 44 47.43 -43.27 2.54
C GLY A 44 46.60 -42.40 1.58
N ARG A 45 47.04 -41.22 1.17
CA ARG A 45 48.43 -40.83 0.86
C ARG A 45 48.60 -39.31 0.96
N ILE A 46 49.65 -38.86 1.65
CA ILE A 46 50.03 -37.44 1.74
C ILE A 46 50.73 -37.03 0.45
N SER A 47 50.36 -35.85 -0.10
CA SER A 47 51.16 -35.13 -1.09
C SER A 47 51.18 -33.64 -0.74
N GLU A 48 52.27 -33.20 -0.10
CA GLU A 48 52.63 -31.79 -0.03
C GLU A 48 52.96 -31.27 -1.44
N ILE A 49 52.62 -30.02 -1.77
CA ILE A 49 53.42 -29.21 -2.70
C ILE A 49 53.67 -27.82 -2.10
N LYS A 50 54.95 -27.43 -2.11
CA LYS A 50 55.52 -26.19 -1.59
C LYS A 50 55.16 -24.96 -2.42
N GLY A 51 55.13 -23.80 -1.76
CA GLY A 51 55.30 -22.51 -2.42
C GLY A 51 56.76 -22.25 -2.86
N GLY A 52 56.94 -21.40 -3.86
CA GLY A 52 58.24 -20.92 -4.34
C GLY A 52 58.09 -19.60 -5.07
N THR A 53 58.90 -18.60 -4.70
CA THR A 53 58.74 -17.19 -5.09
C THR A 53 59.72 -16.74 -6.20
N ALA A 54 59.20 -15.93 -7.13
CA ALA A 54 59.84 -14.82 -7.85
C ALA A 54 61.22 -14.98 -8.57
N SER A 55 61.29 -14.62 -9.86
CA SER A 55 61.76 -13.27 -10.30
C SER A 55 62.26 -13.21 -11.77
N ALA A 56 61.67 -12.29 -12.58
CA ALA A 56 62.22 -11.41 -13.64
C ALA A 56 63.25 -11.93 -14.70
N ALA A 57 63.37 -11.39 -15.94
CA ALA A 57 62.78 -10.19 -16.57
C ALA A 57 62.82 -10.26 -18.14
N ALA A 58 61.97 -9.45 -18.81
CA ALA A 58 62.13 -8.82 -20.15
C ALA A 58 62.37 -9.72 -21.40
N ALA A 59 61.80 -9.49 -22.60
CA ALA A 59 60.70 -8.65 -23.14
C ALA A 59 60.35 -9.21 -24.56
N ALA A 60 59.46 -8.72 -25.43
CA ALA A 60 58.67 -7.48 -25.54
C ALA A 60 57.43 -7.72 -26.49
N ALA A 61 56.91 -6.65 -27.12
CA ALA A 61 56.05 -6.62 -28.33
C ALA A 61 54.57 -7.06 -28.25
N ALA A 62 53.73 -6.13 -27.79
CA ALA A 62 52.43 -5.71 -28.35
C ALA A 62 51.50 -6.72 -29.09
N THR A 63 50.27 -6.87 -28.57
CA THR A 63 49.07 -6.18 -29.12
C THR A 63 47.91 -6.20 -28.11
N ALA A 64 46.86 -5.41 -28.36
CA ALA A 64 45.83 -5.04 -27.39
C ALA A 64 44.78 -6.13 -27.10
N GLY A 65 44.17 -6.03 -25.92
CA GLY A 65 43.04 -6.87 -25.49
C GLY A 65 42.82 -6.77 -23.99
N ASP A 66 42.22 -5.68 -23.51
CA ASP A 66 41.80 -5.54 -22.12
C ASP A 66 40.70 -6.56 -21.82
N THR A 67 41.10 -7.71 -21.28
CA THR A 67 40.19 -8.67 -20.67
C THR A 67 40.03 -8.31 -19.20
N GLU A 68 39.29 -7.22 -18.92
CA GLU A 68 38.83 -6.96 -17.55
C GLU A 68 38.00 -8.15 -17.09
N SER A 69 38.55 -8.90 -16.16
CA SER A 69 37.86 -9.94 -15.41
C SER A 69 36.64 -9.31 -14.74
N GLN A 70 35.45 -9.61 -15.25
CA GLN A 70 34.20 -9.22 -14.60
C GLN A 70 34.25 -9.66 -13.14
N PRO A 71 34.02 -8.76 -12.17
CA PRO A 71 33.73 -9.21 -10.82
C PRO A 71 32.45 -10.06 -10.89
N SER A 72 32.47 -11.24 -10.28
CA SER A 72 31.30 -12.10 -10.21
C SER A 72 30.19 -11.34 -9.48
N VAL A 73 29.22 -10.82 -10.25
CA VAL A 73 28.07 -10.10 -9.72
C VAL A 73 27.20 -11.13 -9.00
N VAL A 74 27.41 -11.27 -7.69
CA VAL A 74 26.43 -11.89 -6.80
C VAL A 74 25.20 -10.99 -6.85
N THR A 75 24.17 -11.44 -7.56
CA THR A 75 22.91 -10.70 -7.78
C THR A 75 22.08 -10.67 -6.50
N ARG A 76 22.60 -9.97 -5.47
CA ARG A 76 22.00 -9.88 -4.14
C ARG A 76 20.51 -9.55 -4.22
N VAL A 77 19.72 -10.23 -3.40
CA VAL A 77 18.29 -9.98 -3.28
C VAL A 77 18.11 -8.62 -2.61
N THR A 78 17.80 -7.59 -3.40
CA THR A 78 17.58 -6.24 -2.89
C THR A 78 16.17 -6.11 -2.32
N LYS A 79 16.00 -5.17 -1.38
CA LYS A 79 14.68 -4.85 -0.83
C LYS A 79 13.75 -4.34 -1.93
N GLU A 80 14.26 -3.50 -2.83
CA GLU A 80 13.53 -2.95 -3.98
C GLU A 80 12.90 -4.03 -4.86
N LEU A 81 13.61 -5.13 -5.16
CA LEU A 81 13.11 -6.23 -5.99
C LEU A 81 11.88 -6.91 -5.37
N LEU A 82 11.78 -6.89 -4.03
CA LEU A 82 10.70 -7.49 -3.25
C LEU A 82 9.55 -6.50 -3.00
N ILE A 83 9.84 -5.26 -2.58
CA ILE A 83 8.81 -4.32 -2.11
C ILE A 83 8.26 -3.38 -3.18
N LEU A 84 9.00 -3.15 -4.28
CA LEU A 84 8.55 -2.25 -5.34
C LEU A 84 7.90 -3.06 -6.47
N PRO A 85 6.67 -2.71 -6.89
CA PRO A 85 6.04 -3.35 -8.04
C PRO A 85 6.88 -3.16 -9.32
N PRO A 86 6.78 -4.09 -10.29
CA PRO A 86 7.44 -3.92 -11.58
C PRO A 86 6.77 -2.79 -12.40
N PRO A 87 7.47 -2.19 -13.39
CA PRO A 87 6.93 -1.07 -14.17
C PRO A 87 5.62 -1.35 -14.93
N GLN A 88 5.36 -2.62 -15.26
CA GLN A 88 4.13 -3.10 -15.92
C GLN A 88 2.97 -3.42 -14.95
N TRP A 89 3.07 -3.01 -13.68
CA TRP A 89 2.03 -3.22 -12.67
C TRP A 89 0.92 -2.18 -12.79
N GLU A 90 -0.32 -2.65 -12.86
CA GLU A 90 -1.54 -1.88 -13.13
C GLU A 90 -2.40 -1.67 -11.87
N SER A 91 -2.13 -2.40 -10.77
CA SER A 91 -2.82 -2.25 -9.47
C SER A 91 -2.09 -1.25 -8.55
N PRO A 92 -2.71 -0.77 -7.44
CA PRO A 92 -2.02 0.06 -6.47
C PRO A 92 -0.75 -0.60 -5.90
N ALA A 93 0.25 0.20 -5.54
CA ALA A 93 1.53 -0.31 -5.02
C ALA A 93 1.39 -0.95 -3.64
N GLU A 94 0.39 -0.52 -2.87
CA GLU A 94 0.02 -1.06 -1.57
C GLU A 94 -0.53 -2.49 -1.67
N GLU A 95 -1.13 -2.85 -2.80
CA GLU A 95 -1.57 -4.23 -3.07
C GLU A 95 -0.38 -5.14 -3.38
N TRP A 96 0.60 -4.66 -4.16
CA TRP A 96 1.87 -5.37 -4.37
C TRP A 96 2.56 -5.62 -3.03
N MET A 97 2.73 -4.59 -2.20
CA MET A 97 3.39 -4.70 -0.90
C MET A 97 2.68 -5.70 0.01
N LEU A 98 1.34 -5.68 0.07
CA LEU A 98 0.57 -6.64 0.87
C LEU A 98 0.77 -8.10 0.42
N LEU A 99 0.75 -8.35 -0.89
CA LEU A 99 0.97 -9.70 -1.43
C LEU A 99 2.42 -10.16 -1.29
N ALA A 100 3.38 -9.26 -1.52
CA ALA A 100 4.79 -9.48 -1.29
C ALA A 100 5.07 -9.85 0.18
N GLU A 101 4.42 -9.19 1.14
CA GLU A 101 4.54 -9.52 2.56
C GLU A 101 3.92 -10.87 2.92
N ALA A 102 2.74 -11.20 2.35
CA ALA A 102 2.10 -12.50 2.56
C ALA A 102 2.96 -13.68 2.06
N ALA A 103 3.74 -13.50 0.98
CA ALA A 103 4.66 -14.53 0.49
C ALA A 103 5.74 -14.95 1.51
N PHE A 104 6.11 -14.07 2.45
CA PHE A 104 7.08 -14.36 3.53
C PHE A 104 6.46 -15.05 4.75
N THR A 105 5.13 -15.15 4.82
CA THR A 105 4.38 -15.79 5.92
C THR A 105 3.53 -16.98 5.45
N GLU A 106 3.68 -17.38 4.18
CA GLU A 106 3.03 -18.57 3.62
C GLU A 106 4.03 -19.74 3.58
N GLU A 107 3.62 -20.87 4.16
CA GLU A 107 4.50 -21.99 4.49
C GLU A 107 4.98 -22.75 3.26
N ASN A 108 4.07 -23.01 2.31
CA ASN A 108 4.42 -23.73 1.09
C ASN A 108 5.31 -22.88 0.17
N SER A 109 5.11 -21.55 0.15
CA SER A 109 5.96 -20.59 -0.54
C SER A 109 7.39 -20.58 -0.03
N CYS A 110 7.58 -20.78 1.28
CA CYS A 110 8.88 -20.82 1.91
C CYS A 110 9.58 -22.19 1.78
N ILE A 111 8.82 -23.30 1.72
CA ILE A 111 9.38 -24.66 1.78
C ILE A 111 9.45 -25.35 0.40
N ILE A 112 8.42 -25.23 -0.45
CA ILE A 112 8.34 -26.02 -1.70
C ILE A 112 9.37 -25.49 -2.73
N PRO A 113 10.32 -26.34 -3.18
CA PRO A 113 11.31 -25.95 -4.16
C PRO A 113 10.71 -25.65 -5.55
N PRO A 114 11.20 -24.62 -6.27
CA PRO A 114 10.80 -24.31 -7.65
C PRO A 114 10.83 -25.51 -8.60
N LYS A 115 11.87 -26.34 -8.50
CA LYS A 115 12.07 -27.54 -9.33
C LYS A 115 10.95 -28.57 -9.15
N THR A 116 10.33 -28.63 -7.97
CA THR A 116 9.20 -29.52 -7.68
C THR A 116 7.95 -29.05 -8.44
N ILE A 117 7.71 -27.75 -8.48
CA ILE A 117 6.55 -27.14 -9.18
C ILE A 117 6.73 -27.21 -10.69
N LEU A 118 7.92 -26.87 -11.20
CA LEU A 118 8.25 -26.93 -12.62
C LEU A 118 8.31 -28.38 -13.17
N GLY A 119 8.57 -29.36 -12.30
CA GLY A 119 8.51 -30.78 -12.63
C GLY A 119 7.08 -31.32 -12.83
N ASP A 120 6.06 -30.61 -12.34
CA ASP A 120 4.65 -30.96 -12.55
C ASP A 120 4.10 -30.19 -13.76
N ALA A 121 3.85 -30.91 -14.85
CA ALA A 121 3.35 -30.31 -16.09
C ALA A 121 1.97 -29.64 -15.94
N SER A 122 1.14 -30.04 -14.97
CA SER A 122 -0.15 -29.39 -14.71
C SER A 122 0.04 -28.04 -14.02
N LEU A 123 0.87 -27.98 -12.97
CA LEU A 123 1.17 -26.72 -12.28
C LEU A 123 1.95 -25.75 -13.19
N ALA A 124 2.98 -26.23 -13.90
CA ALA A 124 3.75 -25.41 -14.83
C ALA A 124 2.87 -24.85 -15.97
N SER A 125 1.98 -25.66 -16.55
CA SER A 125 1.02 -25.21 -17.57
C SER A 125 0.01 -24.18 -17.03
N LYS A 126 -0.49 -24.38 -15.80
CA LYS A 126 -1.36 -23.38 -15.13
C LYS A 126 -0.63 -22.05 -14.90
N LEU A 127 0.63 -22.08 -14.46
CA LEU A 127 1.45 -20.87 -14.31
C LEU A 127 1.64 -20.14 -15.64
N CYS A 128 1.93 -20.85 -16.73
CA CYS A 128 2.00 -20.26 -18.07
C CYS A 128 0.67 -19.61 -18.49
N GLY A 129 -0.46 -20.30 -18.26
CA GLY A 129 -1.79 -19.77 -18.56
C GLY A 129 -2.12 -18.49 -17.76
N LEU A 130 -1.84 -18.48 -16.46
CA LEU A 130 -2.05 -17.31 -15.60
C LEU A 130 -1.14 -16.14 -15.98
N LEU A 131 0.09 -16.40 -16.44
CA LEU A 131 1.06 -15.38 -16.83
C LEU A 131 0.97 -14.98 -18.33
N ASN A 132 0.06 -15.59 -19.10
CA ASN A 132 -0.04 -15.44 -20.57
C ASN A 132 1.28 -15.75 -21.32
N LEU A 133 1.98 -16.80 -20.89
CA LEU A 133 3.23 -17.25 -21.49
C LEU A 133 2.99 -18.43 -22.46
N GLU A 134 3.60 -18.36 -23.64
CA GLU A 134 3.45 -19.38 -24.69
C GLU A 134 3.99 -20.77 -24.31
N SER A 135 4.97 -20.85 -23.42
CA SER A 135 5.61 -22.11 -23.05
C SER A 135 6.21 -22.09 -21.64
N ILE A 136 6.43 -23.28 -21.07
CA ILE A 136 7.12 -23.49 -19.78
C ILE A 136 8.57 -22.94 -19.82
N ALA A 137 9.22 -22.92 -20.98
CA ALA A 137 10.56 -22.37 -21.15
C ALA A 137 10.61 -20.83 -21.00
N ASN A 138 9.45 -20.16 -21.02
CA ASN A 138 9.35 -18.71 -20.79
C ASN A 138 9.10 -18.38 -19.30
N LEU A 139 8.98 -19.38 -18.41
CA LEU A 139 8.93 -19.14 -16.96
C LEU A 139 10.33 -18.78 -16.45
N PRO A 140 10.44 -17.93 -15.41
CA PRO A 140 11.71 -17.66 -14.73
C PRO A 140 12.43 -18.94 -14.29
N GLU A 141 13.70 -19.06 -14.62
CA GLU A 141 14.53 -20.18 -14.18
C GLU A 141 14.76 -20.12 -12.65
N PRO A 142 14.80 -21.26 -11.94
CA PRO A 142 15.19 -21.29 -10.53
C PRO A 142 16.64 -20.82 -10.35
N PRO A 143 16.90 -19.77 -9.55
CA PRO A 143 18.25 -19.24 -9.35
C PRO A 143 19.14 -20.21 -8.57
N VAL A 144 20.46 -20.04 -8.68
CA VAL A 144 21.42 -20.82 -7.90
C VAL A 144 21.49 -20.28 -6.47
N ALA A 145 21.70 -21.14 -5.47
CA ALA A 145 21.71 -20.73 -4.06
C ALA A 145 22.76 -19.64 -3.75
N SER A 146 23.89 -19.63 -4.45
CA SER A 146 24.95 -18.60 -4.35
C SER A 146 24.53 -17.22 -4.87
N GLU A 147 23.43 -17.13 -5.61
CA GLU A 147 22.90 -15.88 -6.19
C GLU A 147 21.79 -15.29 -5.32
N CYS A 148 21.29 -16.05 -4.33
CA CYS A 148 20.10 -15.70 -3.54
C CYS A 148 20.44 -15.06 -2.17
N GLU A 149 21.64 -14.51 -1.98
CA GLU A 149 21.99 -13.88 -0.70
C GLU A 149 21.17 -12.59 -0.46
N PRO A 150 20.47 -12.46 0.69
CA PRO A 150 19.69 -11.26 1.01
C PRO A 150 20.59 -10.06 1.28
N SER A 151 20.20 -8.88 0.81
CA SER A 151 20.86 -7.64 1.23
C SER A 151 20.63 -7.37 2.73
N GLN A 152 21.52 -6.59 3.34
CA GLN A 152 21.37 -6.18 4.74
C GLN A 152 20.03 -5.46 5.01
N GLU A 153 19.48 -4.77 4.01
CA GLU A 153 18.19 -4.09 4.11
C GLU A 153 17.01 -5.07 4.14
N VAL A 154 17.10 -6.17 3.39
CA VAL A 154 16.11 -7.26 3.44
C VAL A 154 16.14 -7.93 4.80
N VAL A 155 17.33 -8.22 5.32
CA VAL A 155 17.49 -8.79 6.67
C VAL A 155 16.93 -7.83 7.72
N ALA A 156 17.29 -6.54 7.68
CA ALA A 156 16.78 -5.53 8.62
C ALA A 156 15.24 -5.39 8.54
N TRP A 157 14.67 -5.44 7.33
CA TRP A 157 13.22 -5.37 7.11
C TRP A 157 12.47 -6.61 7.65
N LEU A 158 13.02 -7.82 7.48
CA LEU A 158 12.45 -9.03 8.09
C LEU A 158 12.57 -9.00 9.61
N MET A 159 13.72 -8.59 10.16
CA MET A 159 13.96 -8.48 11.60
C MET A 159 13.07 -7.41 12.27
N ALA A 160 12.65 -6.38 11.53
CA ALA A 160 11.73 -5.34 12.03
C ALA A 160 10.28 -5.84 12.19
N SER A 161 9.93 -7.02 11.65
CA SER A 161 8.62 -7.65 11.84
C SER A 161 8.75 -8.87 12.74
N PRO A 162 8.26 -8.82 14.00
CA PRO A 162 8.28 -9.97 14.91
C PRO A 162 7.54 -11.19 14.34
N GLU A 163 6.50 -10.97 13.53
CA GLU A 163 5.72 -12.01 12.85
C GLU A 163 6.57 -12.73 11.79
N LYS A 164 7.16 -12.01 10.83
CA LYS A 164 8.01 -12.60 9.78
C LYS A 164 9.25 -13.28 10.38
N LEU A 165 9.85 -12.68 11.40
CA LEU A 165 10.99 -13.27 12.11
C LEU A 165 10.60 -14.55 12.87
N GLY A 166 9.47 -14.54 13.59
CA GLY A 166 8.95 -15.71 14.30
C GLY A 166 8.60 -16.84 13.33
N PHE A 167 7.93 -16.51 12.22
CA PHE A 167 7.59 -17.45 11.16
C PHE A 167 8.83 -18.06 10.50
N ARG A 168 9.78 -17.25 10.03
CA ARG A 168 11.04 -17.75 9.45
C ARG A 168 11.81 -18.61 10.45
N SER A 169 11.82 -18.27 11.73
CA SER A 169 12.50 -19.07 12.78
C SER A 169 11.78 -20.38 13.12
N ALA A 170 10.50 -20.51 12.77
CA ALA A 170 9.77 -21.77 12.86
C ALA A 170 10.01 -22.66 11.62
N VAL A 171 10.08 -22.06 10.43
CA VAL A 171 10.28 -22.77 9.15
C VAL A 171 11.76 -23.17 8.94
N VAL A 172 12.68 -22.23 9.14
CA VAL A 172 14.14 -22.41 9.08
C VAL A 172 14.67 -22.55 10.52
N PRO A 173 15.38 -23.62 10.90
CA PRO A 173 15.95 -24.68 10.06
C PRO A 173 15.09 -25.97 9.99
N ARG A 174 13.86 -25.96 10.52
CA ARG A 174 13.09 -27.21 10.75
C ARG A 174 12.66 -27.94 9.47
N HIS A 175 12.40 -27.20 8.40
CA HIS A 175 11.82 -27.71 7.15
C HIS A 175 12.67 -27.42 5.91
N VAL A 176 13.50 -26.37 5.94
CA VAL A 176 14.32 -25.92 4.81
C VAL A 176 15.59 -25.22 5.31
N SER A 177 16.68 -25.30 4.55
CA SER A 177 17.93 -24.56 4.83
C SER A 177 17.79 -23.09 4.44
N ASP A 178 18.61 -22.20 5.02
CA ASP A 178 18.51 -20.76 4.72
C ASP A 178 18.73 -20.45 3.22
N GLY A 179 19.76 -21.03 2.60
CA GLY A 179 19.99 -20.86 1.16
C GLY A 179 18.82 -21.37 0.30
N GLN A 180 18.19 -22.48 0.67
CA GLN A 180 17.03 -23.00 -0.08
C GLN A 180 15.76 -22.18 0.16
N TYR A 181 15.57 -21.63 1.37
CA TYR A 181 14.52 -20.65 1.67
C TYR A 181 14.64 -19.43 0.74
N TRP A 182 15.85 -18.89 0.58
CA TRP A 182 16.04 -17.75 -0.32
C TRP A 182 15.82 -18.12 -1.79
N VAL A 183 16.31 -19.26 -2.29
CA VAL A 183 15.98 -19.75 -3.64
C VAL A 183 14.46 -19.85 -3.86
N ASN A 184 13.72 -20.37 -2.86
CA ASN A 184 12.27 -20.53 -2.91
C ASN A 184 11.54 -19.18 -3.01
N ILE A 185 11.99 -18.17 -2.26
CA ILE A 185 11.46 -16.80 -2.28
C ILE A 185 11.85 -16.08 -3.58
N CYS A 186 13.12 -16.09 -3.96
CA CYS A 186 13.63 -15.34 -5.12
C CYS A 186 12.96 -15.75 -6.43
N TRP A 187 12.80 -17.06 -6.65
CA TRP A 187 12.09 -17.57 -7.83
C TRP A 187 10.62 -17.12 -7.86
N ARG A 188 9.94 -17.14 -6.70
CA ARG A 188 8.56 -16.67 -6.58
C ARG A 188 8.43 -15.19 -6.88
N PHE A 189 9.32 -14.35 -6.36
CA PHE A 189 9.36 -12.94 -6.76
C PHE A 189 9.71 -12.75 -8.24
N GLY A 190 10.54 -13.61 -8.82
CA GLY A 190 10.73 -13.68 -10.27
C GLY A 190 9.42 -13.90 -11.04
N LEU A 191 8.58 -14.86 -10.61
CA LEU A 191 7.24 -15.09 -11.17
C LEU A 191 6.30 -13.90 -10.94
N PHE A 192 6.23 -13.38 -9.72
CA PHE A 192 5.32 -12.29 -9.36
C PHE A 192 5.62 -11.02 -10.15
N ARG A 193 6.89 -10.76 -10.48
CA ARG A 193 7.29 -9.63 -11.34
C ARG A 193 6.86 -9.78 -12.81
N VAL A 194 6.40 -10.95 -13.25
CA VAL A 194 5.74 -11.12 -14.57
C VAL A 194 4.26 -10.73 -14.52
N CYS A 195 3.64 -10.70 -13.33
CA CYS A 195 2.25 -10.30 -13.15
C CYS A 195 2.04 -8.81 -13.38
N ARG A 196 0.84 -8.44 -13.83
CA ARG A 196 0.39 -7.06 -14.05
C ARG A 196 -0.60 -6.57 -13.00
N SER A 197 -1.32 -7.46 -12.32
CA SER A 197 -2.31 -7.06 -11.31
C SER A 197 -2.25 -7.92 -10.05
N ALA A 198 -2.75 -7.38 -8.94
CA ALA A 198 -2.79 -8.08 -7.66
C ALA A 198 -3.66 -9.35 -7.72
N SER A 199 -4.74 -9.34 -8.50
CA SER A 199 -5.57 -10.54 -8.70
C SER A 199 -4.77 -11.66 -9.39
N GLN A 200 -4.06 -11.33 -10.47
CA GLN A 200 -3.20 -12.28 -11.19
C GLN A 200 -2.04 -12.78 -10.31
N MET A 201 -1.39 -11.89 -9.54
CA MET A 201 -0.34 -12.27 -8.61
C MET A 201 -0.84 -13.24 -7.54
N LEU A 202 -2.05 -13.02 -6.99
CA LEU A 202 -2.62 -13.89 -5.96
C LEU A 202 -2.97 -15.28 -6.53
N ASP A 203 -3.51 -15.36 -7.75
CA ASP A 203 -3.75 -16.64 -8.43
C ASP A 203 -2.43 -17.38 -8.72
N VAL A 204 -1.37 -16.66 -9.11
CA VAL A 204 -0.02 -17.21 -9.31
C VAL A 204 0.61 -17.67 -7.99
N MET A 205 0.43 -16.92 -6.90
CA MET A 205 0.87 -17.30 -5.55
C MET A 205 0.23 -18.62 -5.11
N GLU A 206 -1.09 -18.78 -5.28
CA GLU A 206 -1.81 -20.00 -4.90
C GLU A 206 -1.31 -21.23 -5.69
N VAL A 207 -1.11 -21.11 -7.01
CA VAL A 207 -0.56 -22.21 -7.83
C VAL A 207 0.90 -22.49 -7.48
N ALA A 208 1.74 -21.46 -7.28
CA ALA A 208 3.14 -21.60 -6.86
C ALA A 208 3.32 -22.06 -5.40
N SER A 209 2.24 -22.25 -4.67
CA SER A 209 2.18 -22.76 -3.28
C SER A 209 1.46 -24.11 -3.17
N THR A 210 1.05 -24.68 -4.30
CA THR A 210 0.42 -26.01 -4.36
C THR A 210 1.50 -27.10 -4.39
N GLU A 211 1.43 -28.06 -3.47
CA GLU A 211 2.26 -29.26 -3.54
C GLU A 211 1.78 -30.17 -4.69
N PRO A 212 2.64 -30.53 -5.66
CA PRO A 212 2.27 -31.48 -6.70
C PRO A 212 2.20 -32.90 -6.14
N ASN A 213 1.14 -33.63 -6.49
CA ASN A 213 0.88 -35.02 -6.13
C ASN A 213 0.93 -35.30 -4.60
N PRO A 214 0.01 -34.72 -3.79
CA PRO A 214 -0.10 -35.02 -2.37
C PRO A 214 -0.46 -36.50 -2.16
N LEU A 215 0.45 -37.26 -1.53
CA LEU A 215 0.38 -38.72 -1.40
C LEU A 215 -0.45 -39.19 -0.20
N ASP A 216 -1.35 -40.16 -0.40
CA ASP A 216 -1.41 -41.42 0.36
C ASP A 216 -2.31 -42.49 -0.32
N THR A 217 -1.81 -43.71 -0.48
CA THR A 217 -2.61 -44.95 -0.63
C THR A 217 -1.98 -46.17 0.09
N THR A 218 -0.99 -45.97 0.96
CA THR A 218 -0.26 -47.03 1.69
C THR A 218 -0.17 -46.82 3.21
N GLY A 219 -0.80 -45.77 3.76
CA GLY A 219 -1.17 -45.68 5.18
C GLY A 219 -0.03 -45.35 6.15
N ALA A 220 1.05 -44.75 5.67
CA ALA A 220 2.15 -44.28 6.52
C ALA A 220 2.17 -42.73 6.58
N LEU A 221 1.75 -42.18 7.72
CA LEU A 221 1.82 -40.74 8.01
C LEU A 221 3.23 -40.18 7.77
N ARG A 222 3.35 -39.14 6.93
CA ARG A 222 4.53 -38.25 6.93
C ARG A 222 4.68 -37.67 8.35
N LYS A 223 5.72 -38.07 9.08
CA LYS A 223 6.12 -37.38 10.32
C LYS A 223 6.74 -36.04 9.93
N LYS A 224 6.17 -34.95 10.47
CA LYS A 224 6.42 -33.52 10.20
C LYS A 224 5.59 -32.98 9.02
N GLY A 225 4.74 -32.00 9.33
CA GLY A 225 3.95 -31.27 8.34
C GLY A 225 4.86 -30.43 7.46
N ILE A 226 4.89 -30.78 6.18
CA ILE A 226 5.34 -29.97 5.05
C ILE A 226 4.25 -30.21 4.01
N GLY A 227 3.64 -29.14 3.49
CA GLY A 227 2.46 -29.25 2.65
C GLY A 227 1.19 -29.54 3.44
N VAL A 228 0.71 -28.57 4.23
CA VAL A 228 -0.68 -28.62 4.71
C VAL A 228 -1.59 -28.55 3.47
N PRO A 229 -2.53 -29.50 3.29
CA PRO A 229 -3.31 -29.57 2.06
C PRO A 229 -4.22 -28.34 1.93
N ASN A 230 -4.00 -27.61 0.83
CA ASN A 230 -4.79 -26.51 0.34
C ASN A 230 -5.11 -25.41 1.39
N ALA A 231 -4.23 -24.41 1.45
CA ALA A 231 -4.44 -23.18 2.22
C ALA A 231 -5.55 -22.26 1.65
N ALA A 232 -6.60 -22.83 1.04
CA ALA A 232 -7.75 -22.11 0.47
C ALA A 232 -8.34 -21.07 1.42
N ARG A 233 -8.36 -21.32 2.73
CA ARG A 233 -8.79 -20.33 3.73
C ARG A 233 -7.84 -19.13 3.81
N HIS A 234 -6.52 -19.33 3.74
CA HIS A 234 -5.54 -18.24 3.69
C HIS A 234 -5.70 -17.44 2.39
N TRP A 235 -5.77 -18.12 1.24
CA TRP A 235 -5.96 -17.45 -0.06
C TRP A 235 -7.29 -16.70 -0.16
N GLN A 236 -8.37 -17.26 0.40
CA GLN A 236 -9.66 -16.57 0.54
C GLN A 236 -9.55 -15.34 1.45
N GLN A 237 -8.91 -15.46 2.62
CA GLN A 237 -8.69 -14.32 3.52
C GLN A 237 -7.85 -13.22 2.87
N LEU A 238 -6.86 -13.58 2.05
CA LEU A 238 -6.03 -12.63 1.32
C LEU A 238 -6.84 -11.92 0.21
N ARG A 239 -7.66 -12.65 -0.55
CA ARG A 239 -8.62 -12.09 -1.53
C ARG A 239 -9.64 -11.16 -0.88
N GLU A 240 -10.24 -11.58 0.24
CA GLU A 240 -11.16 -10.74 1.03
C GLU A 240 -10.47 -9.47 1.54
N THR A 241 -9.19 -9.55 1.92
CA THR A 241 -8.42 -8.39 2.40
C THR A 241 -8.14 -7.39 1.29
N LEU A 242 -7.79 -7.85 0.08
CA LEU A 242 -7.69 -6.98 -1.10
C LEU A 242 -9.03 -6.32 -1.43
N ASN A 243 -10.11 -7.10 -1.49
CA ASN A 243 -11.44 -6.57 -1.84
C ASN A 243 -11.91 -5.50 -0.84
N ARG A 244 -11.79 -5.76 0.47
CA ARG A 244 -12.11 -4.76 1.52
C ARG A 244 -11.27 -3.48 1.40
N ARG A 245 -10.00 -3.58 0.97
CA ARG A 245 -9.16 -2.39 0.72
C ARG A 245 -9.65 -1.61 -0.50
N ARG A 246 -9.96 -2.28 -1.61
CA ARG A 246 -10.51 -1.66 -2.82
C ARG A 246 -11.85 -0.98 -2.57
N GLU A 247 -12.75 -1.66 -1.86
CA GLU A 247 -14.04 -1.11 -1.40
C GLU A 247 -13.85 0.15 -0.55
N MET A 248 -12.89 0.12 0.40
CA MET A 248 -12.58 1.29 1.23
C MET A 248 -12.00 2.46 0.41
N THR A 249 -11.08 2.20 -0.51
CA THR A 249 -10.49 3.24 -1.38
C THR A 249 -11.57 3.88 -2.25
N ALA A 250 -12.37 3.07 -2.95
CA ALA A 250 -13.46 3.55 -3.81
C ALA A 250 -14.50 4.36 -3.01
N TRP A 251 -14.84 3.91 -1.80
CA TRP A 251 -15.71 4.65 -0.90
C TRP A 251 -15.12 6.01 -0.47
N VAL A 252 -13.82 6.06 -0.14
CA VAL A 252 -13.14 7.33 0.17
C VAL A 252 -13.12 8.28 -1.03
N GLU A 253 -12.90 7.77 -2.25
CA GLU A 253 -12.95 8.55 -3.49
C GLU A 253 -14.35 9.12 -3.77
N GLU A 254 -15.41 8.33 -3.53
CA GLU A 254 -16.81 8.78 -3.60
C GLU A 254 -17.09 9.91 -2.60
N GLN A 255 -16.61 9.78 -1.35
CA GLN A 255 -16.74 10.85 -0.35
C GLN A 255 -15.96 12.11 -0.73
N ILE A 256 -14.75 11.97 -1.30
CA ILE A 256 -13.96 13.11 -1.82
C ILE A 256 -14.74 13.83 -2.93
N SER A 257 -15.26 13.08 -3.91
CA SER A 257 -16.05 13.63 -5.03
C SER A 257 -17.30 14.36 -4.54
N THR A 258 -18.05 13.76 -3.62
CA THR A 258 -19.24 14.35 -2.99
C THR A 258 -18.91 15.68 -2.30
N VAL A 259 -17.83 15.72 -1.52
CA VAL A 259 -17.40 16.95 -0.84
C VAL A 259 -16.94 18.02 -1.82
N GLN A 260 -16.23 17.66 -2.90
CA GLN A 260 -15.79 18.60 -3.93
C GLN A 260 -16.97 19.25 -4.66
N GLN A 261 -17.94 18.44 -5.12
CA GLN A 261 -19.13 18.93 -5.81
C GLN A 261 -19.95 19.89 -4.93
N GLU A 262 -20.16 19.54 -3.66
CA GLU A 262 -20.92 20.38 -2.74
C GLU A 262 -20.18 21.67 -2.37
N LEU A 263 -18.84 21.64 -2.33
CA LEU A 263 -18.02 22.85 -2.14
C LEU A 263 -18.09 23.78 -3.35
N GLU A 264 -18.10 23.26 -4.58
CA GLU A 264 -18.21 24.06 -5.80
C GLU A 264 -19.56 24.80 -5.88
N LEU A 265 -20.66 24.08 -5.63
CA LEU A 265 -22.01 24.66 -5.57
C LEU A 265 -22.12 25.71 -4.45
N ALA A 266 -21.65 25.38 -3.24
CA ALA A 266 -21.67 26.29 -2.10
C ALA A 266 -20.82 27.54 -2.33
N SER A 267 -19.65 27.40 -2.97
CA SER A 267 -18.75 28.52 -3.31
C SER A 267 -19.39 29.45 -4.35
N SER A 268 -20.09 28.89 -5.34
CA SER A 268 -20.81 29.65 -6.38
C SER A 268 -21.92 30.51 -5.77
N SER A 269 -22.79 29.92 -4.93
CA SER A 269 -23.83 30.69 -4.21
C SER A 269 -23.24 31.71 -3.24
N LEU A 270 -22.15 31.38 -2.54
CA LEU A 270 -21.43 32.31 -1.65
C LEU A 270 -20.87 33.52 -2.40
N GLN A 271 -20.38 33.34 -3.63
CA GLN A 271 -19.89 34.42 -4.48
C GLN A 271 -21.04 35.34 -4.92
N LEU A 272 -22.18 34.77 -5.32
CA LEU A 272 -23.39 35.54 -5.65
C LEU A 272 -23.88 36.35 -4.43
N LEU A 273 -24.02 35.73 -3.26
CA LEU A 273 -24.43 36.44 -2.04
C LEU A 273 -23.43 37.53 -1.64
N THR A 274 -22.14 37.29 -1.84
CA THR A 274 -21.09 38.29 -1.59
C THR A 274 -21.24 39.51 -2.48
N ASN A 275 -21.64 39.35 -3.74
CA ASN A 275 -21.90 40.44 -4.67
C ASN A 275 -23.19 41.20 -4.34
N VAL A 276 -24.26 40.51 -3.94
CA VAL A 276 -25.51 41.14 -3.47
C VAL A 276 -25.24 42.00 -2.22
N VAL A 277 -24.52 41.45 -1.24
CA VAL A 277 -24.14 42.15 0.00
C VAL A 277 -23.21 43.34 -0.27
N SER A 278 -22.25 43.24 -1.20
CA SER A 278 -21.32 44.35 -1.49
C SER A 278 -22.00 45.53 -2.15
N LYS A 279 -23.02 45.28 -2.99
CA LYS A 279 -23.87 46.32 -3.59
C LYS A 279 -24.98 46.84 -2.68
N ARG A 280 -25.21 46.21 -1.51
CA ARG A 280 -26.32 46.47 -0.59
C ARG A 280 -27.70 46.28 -1.24
N GLU A 281 -27.83 45.35 -2.18
CA GLU A 281 -29.09 45.02 -2.86
C GLU A 281 -29.96 44.13 -1.95
N THR A 282 -31.17 44.57 -1.59
CA THR A 282 -32.20 43.73 -0.95
C THR A 282 -33.34 43.51 -1.95
N THR A 283 -33.21 42.46 -2.75
CA THR A 283 -34.12 42.12 -3.85
C THR A 283 -34.58 40.67 -3.71
N GLU A 284 -35.66 40.29 -4.39
CA GLU A 284 -36.14 38.89 -4.43
C GLU A 284 -35.05 37.91 -4.89
N LEU A 285 -34.17 38.33 -5.80
CA LEU A 285 -32.99 37.58 -6.20
C LEU A 285 -31.98 37.42 -5.04
N GLY A 286 -31.77 38.48 -4.25
CA GLY A 286 -30.94 38.43 -3.04
C GLY A 286 -31.50 37.48 -1.99
N ASP A 287 -32.82 37.47 -1.80
CA ASP A 287 -33.50 36.55 -0.87
C ASP A 287 -33.41 35.09 -1.36
N SER A 288 -33.62 34.85 -2.65
CA SER A 288 -33.42 33.52 -3.27
C SER A 288 -31.99 33.00 -3.13
N VAL A 289 -30.99 33.85 -3.39
CA VAL A 289 -29.56 33.52 -3.20
C VAL A 289 -29.22 33.31 -1.71
N SER A 290 -29.87 34.05 -0.80
CA SER A 290 -29.77 33.85 0.65
C SER A 290 -30.33 32.48 1.09
N GLU A 291 -31.49 32.06 0.57
CA GLU A 291 -32.04 30.71 0.84
C GLU A 291 -31.14 29.60 0.28
N SER A 292 -30.61 29.74 -0.94
CA SER A 292 -29.60 28.82 -1.49
C SER A 292 -28.38 28.71 -0.56
N CYS A 293 -27.87 29.84 -0.06
CA CYS A 293 -26.76 29.85 0.89
C CYS A 293 -27.09 29.20 2.24
N LYS A 294 -28.34 29.35 2.75
CA LYS A 294 -28.81 28.66 3.97
C LYS A 294 -28.90 27.14 3.76
N TYR A 295 -29.39 26.71 2.60
CA TYR A 295 -29.42 25.30 2.21
C TYR A 295 -28.00 24.70 2.19
N HIS A 296 -27.07 25.29 1.43
CA HIS A 296 -25.70 24.80 1.36
C HIS A 296 -25.00 24.82 2.73
N LYS A 297 -25.14 25.88 3.52
CA LYS A 297 -24.60 25.93 4.90
C LYS A 297 -25.10 24.74 5.75
N THR A 298 -26.38 24.37 5.62
CA THR A 298 -26.96 23.26 6.36
C THR A 298 -26.45 21.92 5.83
N LYS A 299 -26.35 21.75 4.51
CA LYS A 299 -25.85 20.53 3.86
C LYS A 299 -24.36 20.27 4.13
N LEU A 300 -23.50 21.29 3.99
CA LEU A 300 -22.09 21.21 4.40
C LEU A 300 -21.96 20.92 5.91
N GLY A 301 -22.87 21.47 6.74
CA GLY A 301 -22.97 21.17 8.16
C GLY A 301 -23.22 19.69 8.46
N ARG A 302 -24.13 19.06 7.71
CA ARG A 302 -24.42 17.62 7.78
C ARG A 302 -23.21 16.79 7.35
N LEU A 303 -22.59 17.11 6.21
CA LEU A 303 -21.40 16.42 5.71
C LEU A 303 -20.24 16.47 6.71
N MET A 304 -19.98 17.63 7.34
CA MET A 304 -18.98 17.72 8.41
C MET A 304 -19.29 16.83 9.62
N GLY A 305 -20.56 16.60 9.94
CA GLY A 305 -20.99 15.69 11.00
C GLY A 305 -20.78 14.23 10.63
N GLU A 306 -21.09 13.86 9.40
CA GLU A 306 -20.92 12.50 8.86
C GLU A 306 -19.45 12.10 8.73
N LEU A 307 -18.61 12.97 8.15
CA LEU A 307 -17.17 12.72 8.06
C LEU A 307 -16.51 12.59 9.44
N LYS A 308 -17.00 13.34 10.45
CA LYS A 308 -16.57 13.19 11.85
C LYS A 308 -16.99 11.86 12.47
N SER A 309 -18.18 11.34 12.17
CA SER A 309 -18.61 10.04 12.70
C SER A 309 -17.86 8.86 12.08
N GLN A 310 -17.17 9.08 10.95
CA GLN A 310 -16.41 8.09 10.19
C GLN A 310 -14.89 8.31 10.24
N GLN A 311 -14.39 9.17 11.14
CA GLN A 311 -13.00 9.62 11.25
C GLN A 311 -11.96 8.48 11.16
N GLU A 312 -12.19 7.33 11.80
CA GLU A 312 -11.30 6.17 11.78
C GLU A 312 -11.05 5.60 10.37
N LYS A 313 -12.04 5.70 9.45
CA LYS A 313 -11.89 5.28 8.05
C LYS A 313 -11.14 6.31 7.21
N LEU A 314 -11.10 7.56 7.66
CA LEU A 314 -10.62 8.71 6.89
C LEU A 314 -9.20 9.15 7.30
N VAL A 315 -8.56 8.47 8.26
CA VAL A 315 -7.26 8.87 8.87
C VAL A 315 -6.18 9.24 7.84
N ASN A 316 -6.09 8.55 6.70
CA ASN A 316 -5.06 8.84 5.69
C ASN A 316 -5.59 9.65 4.48
N SER A 317 -6.76 10.29 4.60
CA SER A 317 -7.46 10.96 3.50
C SER A 317 -7.45 12.49 3.60
N VAL A 318 -7.59 13.17 2.46
CA VAL A 318 -7.73 14.64 2.37
C VAL A 318 -9.03 15.17 2.98
N ILE A 319 -10.01 14.31 3.22
CA ILE A 319 -11.26 14.60 3.94
C ILE A 319 -11.22 14.23 5.44
N CYS A 320 -10.05 13.85 5.98
CA CYS A 320 -9.87 13.57 7.41
C CYS A 320 -10.26 14.78 8.28
N PRO A 321 -11.11 14.62 9.32
CA PRO A 321 -11.50 15.71 10.21
C PRO A 321 -10.34 16.45 10.91
N ASP A 322 -9.23 15.76 11.24
CA ASP A 322 -8.13 16.32 12.04
C ASP A 322 -7.16 17.16 11.21
N HIS A 323 -6.79 16.67 10.02
CA HIS A 323 -5.70 17.22 9.21
C HIS A 323 -6.00 17.23 7.69
N GLY A 324 -7.20 16.83 7.27
CA GLY A 324 -7.59 16.80 5.87
C GLY A 324 -7.74 18.20 5.28
N SER A 325 -6.97 18.51 4.24
CA SER A 325 -7.00 19.82 3.59
C SER A 325 -8.36 20.14 2.96
N LEU A 326 -9.06 19.14 2.41
CA LEU A 326 -10.40 19.30 1.84
C LEU A 326 -11.46 19.46 2.95
N PHE A 327 -11.28 18.78 4.09
CA PHE A 327 -12.12 19.00 5.27
C PHE A 327 -11.96 20.42 5.85
N GLN A 328 -10.72 20.94 5.89
CA GLN A 328 -10.47 22.33 6.30
C GLN A 328 -11.12 23.36 5.33
N GLN A 329 -11.15 23.07 4.03
CA GLN A 329 -11.89 23.89 3.05
C GLN A 329 -13.42 23.84 3.28
N LEU A 330 -13.96 22.65 3.59
CA LEU A 330 -15.37 22.44 3.95
C LEU A 330 -15.79 23.29 5.16
N VAL A 331 -14.99 23.27 6.24
CA VAL A 331 -15.19 24.13 7.42
C VAL A 331 -15.15 25.62 7.03
N LYS A 332 -14.11 26.04 6.31
CA LYS A 332 -13.89 27.43 5.90
C LYS A 332 -15.07 27.99 5.10
N ILE A 333 -15.58 27.25 4.11
CA ILE A 333 -16.71 27.70 3.28
C ILE A 333 -18.01 27.73 4.11
N ASN A 334 -18.21 26.80 5.06
CA ASN A 334 -19.35 26.85 5.97
C ASN A 334 -19.35 28.11 6.86
N ASP A 335 -18.18 28.47 7.40
CA ASP A 335 -18.02 29.67 8.22
C ASP A 335 -18.18 30.96 7.40
N GLN A 336 -17.68 30.99 6.15
CA GLN A 336 -17.89 32.10 5.22
C GLN A 336 -19.37 32.29 4.86
N LEU A 337 -20.10 31.20 4.58
CA LEU A 337 -21.56 31.24 4.38
C LEU A 337 -22.28 31.79 5.62
N ARG A 338 -21.90 31.34 6.82
CA ARG A 338 -22.48 31.84 8.09
C ARG A 338 -22.26 33.36 8.23
N ALA A 339 -21.06 33.84 7.95
CA ALA A 339 -20.74 35.28 8.05
C ALA A 339 -21.50 36.12 7.00
N LYS A 340 -21.57 35.67 5.75
CA LYS A 340 -22.26 36.41 4.67
C LYS A 340 -23.77 36.43 4.84
N LEU A 341 -24.38 35.33 5.31
CA LEU A 341 -25.79 35.29 5.67
C LEU A 341 -26.12 36.27 6.81
N GLY A 342 -25.26 36.37 7.82
CA GLY A 342 -25.42 37.37 8.89
C GLY A 342 -25.33 38.81 8.38
N ALA A 343 -24.41 39.08 7.46
CA ALA A 343 -24.30 40.40 6.82
C ALA A 343 -25.54 40.75 5.98
N TYR A 344 -26.06 39.80 5.19
CA TYR A 344 -27.27 40.01 4.38
C TYR A 344 -28.52 40.24 5.26
N ALA A 345 -28.72 39.42 6.30
CA ALA A 345 -29.80 39.62 7.26
C ALA A 345 -29.72 40.99 7.94
N SER A 346 -28.52 41.49 8.23
CA SER A 346 -28.31 42.83 8.82
C SER A 346 -28.67 43.98 7.87
N LEU A 347 -28.56 43.78 6.55
CA LEU A 347 -29.01 44.74 5.54
C LEU A 347 -30.53 44.76 5.47
N SER A 348 -31.16 43.59 5.37
CA SER A 348 -32.62 43.42 5.33
C SER A 348 -33.32 43.94 6.61
N SER A 349 -32.69 43.78 7.79
CA SER A 349 -33.26 44.25 9.06
C SER A 349 -33.11 45.75 9.32
N LYS A 350 -32.30 46.48 8.55
CA LYS A 350 -32.15 47.93 8.70
C LYS A 350 -33.23 48.64 7.90
N ASN A 351 -34.07 49.42 8.58
CA ASN A 351 -34.98 50.35 7.92
C ASN A 351 -34.19 51.24 6.94
N PRO A 352 -34.64 51.41 5.68
CA PRO A 352 -33.94 52.23 4.67
C PRO A 352 -33.95 53.75 4.97
N SER A 353 -34.52 54.15 6.12
CA SER A 353 -34.48 55.52 6.64
C SER A 353 -33.07 55.95 7.10
N ASP A 354 -32.34 55.05 7.77
CA ASP A 354 -31.23 55.46 8.64
C ASP A 354 -29.85 55.12 8.05
N CYS A 355 -29.58 55.63 6.84
CA CYS A 355 -28.22 55.68 6.29
C CYS A 355 -28.02 56.73 5.17
N TRP A 356 -28.60 57.92 5.32
CA TRP A 356 -28.14 59.11 4.57
C TRP A 356 -26.83 59.64 5.16
N GLU A 357 -25.76 58.83 5.11
CA GLU A 357 -24.41 59.37 5.27
C GLU A 357 -24.10 60.22 4.03
N THR A 358 -24.01 61.52 4.25
CA THR A 358 -23.73 62.53 3.23
C THR A 358 -22.49 62.16 2.43
N VAL A 359 -22.68 61.88 1.14
CA VAL A 359 -21.59 61.87 0.16
C VAL A 359 -20.97 63.27 0.17
N SER A 360 -19.75 63.38 0.66
CA SER A 360 -18.99 64.63 0.58
C SER A 360 -18.74 64.96 -0.88
N THR A 361 -19.21 66.12 -1.31
CA THR A 361 -19.12 66.58 -2.70
C THR A 361 -17.66 66.70 -3.13
N GLY A 362 -17.22 65.81 -4.01
CA GLY A 362 -15.98 65.94 -4.78
C GLY A 362 -16.36 66.23 -6.23
N GLU A 363 -15.86 67.35 -6.75
CA GLU A 363 -16.22 67.88 -8.07
C GLU A 363 -15.78 66.94 -9.20
N HIS A 364 -16.66 66.69 -10.18
CA HIS A 364 -16.29 66.70 -11.60
C HIS A 364 -17.50 66.86 -12.53
N GLU A 365 -17.47 67.95 -13.29
CA GLU A 365 -18.13 68.30 -14.55
C GLU A 365 -19.35 67.52 -15.08
N GLU A 366 -20.44 68.26 -15.28
CA GLU A 366 -21.48 67.93 -16.25
C GLU A 366 -20.96 68.05 -17.70
N VAL A 367 -21.36 67.11 -18.57
CA VAL A 367 -21.56 67.38 -20.01
C VAL A 367 -22.89 66.75 -20.45
N PRO A 368 -23.87 67.54 -20.94
CA PRO A 368 -25.20 67.02 -21.25
C PRO A 368 -25.35 66.62 -22.72
N VAL A 369 -25.96 65.45 -23.00
CA VAL A 369 -26.50 65.14 -24.33
C VAL A 369 -27.91 64.55 -24.24
N LYS A 370 -28.80 65.22 -24.98
CA LYS A 370 -30.21 65.00 -25.31
C LYS A 370 -30.80 63.59 -25.19
N ALA A 371 -32.08 63.59 -24.79
CA ALA A 371 -33.04 62.52 -25.01
C ALA A 371 -33.40 62.32 -26.49
N ASP A 372 -33.86 61.11 -26.83
CA ASP A 372 -34.80 60.87 -27.93
C ASP A 372 -35.88 59.86 -27.50
N LYS A 373 -37.07 59.95 -28.12
CA LYS A 373 -38.25 59.13 -27.81
C LYS A 373 -38.51 58.07 -28.89
N SER A 374 -38.73 56.82 -28.49
CA SER A 374 -39.63 55.83 -29.12
C SER A 374 -39.66 54.61 -28.18
N GLY A 375 -40.77 53.93 -27.86
CA GLY A 375 -42.09 53.88 -28.50
C GLY A 375 -42.29 52.47 -29.08
N GLY A 376 -43.25 51.71 -28.54
CA GLY A 376 -43.62 50.38 -29.03
C GLY A 376 -44.06 49.39 -27.94
N ASP A 377 -45.36 49.33 -27.66
CA ASP A 377 -45.99 48.20 -26.98
C ASP A 377 -46.06 46.98 -27.93
N ASN A 378 -45.79 45.76 -27.42
CA ASN A 378 -46.76 44.65 -27.40
C ASN A 378 -46.21 43.34 -26.81
N GLU A 379 -47.02 42.72 -25.95
CA GLU A 379 -47.34 41.27 -25.88
C GLU A 379 -46.17 40.26 -26.00
N THR A 380 -45.80 39.53 -24.95
CA THR A 380 -46.63 38.43 -24.41
C THR A 380 -46.04 37.94 -23.09
N ALA A 381 -46.77 38.10 -21.99
CA ALA A 381 -46.35 37.57 -20.69
C ALA A 381 -46.68 36.07 -20.57
N THR A 382 -45.79 35.20 -21.05
CA THR A 382 -45.79 33.78 -20.66
C THR A 382 -45.27 33.67 -19.23
N VAL A 383 -46.20 33.61 -18.27
CA VAL A 383 -45.91 33.27 -16.88
C VAL A 383 -45.44 31.82 -16.83
N PHE A 384 -44.14 31.61 -16.68
CA PHE A 384 -43.58 30.31 -16.32
C PHE A 384 -43.74 30.13 -14.81
N GLU A 385 -44.85 29.53 -14.40
CA GLU A 385 -45.04 29.00 -13.05
C GLU A 385 -44.14 27.78 -12.89
N ALA A 386 -42.95 28.00 -12.33
CA ALA A 386 -41.94 26.97 -12.10
C ALA A 386 -42.34 26.11 -10.88
N MET A 387 -43.23 25.15 -11.11
CA MET A 387 -43.68 24.18 -10.12
C MET A 387 -42.48 23.42 -9.53
N LEU A 388 -42.28 23.49 -8.21
CA LEU A 388 -41.11 22.92 -7.55
C LEU A 388 -41.37 21.46 -7.16
N PRO A 389 -40.41 20.53 -7.38
CA PRO A 389 -40.67 19.08 -7.37
C PRO A 389 -40.93 18.45 -5.98
N TRP A 390 -41.23 19.25 -4.95
CA TRP A 390 -41.52 18.80 -3.58
C TRP A 390 -42.92 19.22 -3.07
N GLU A 391 -43.77 19.81 -3.89
CA GLU A 391 -45.14 20.19 -3.50
C GLU A 391 -46.13 19.01 -3.41
N ASN A 392 -45.69 17.77 -3.71
CA ASN A 392 -46.57 16.58 -3.75
C ASN A 392 -46.50 15.67 -2.52
N ASP A 393 -45.63 15.93 -1.53
CA ASP A 393 -45.43 15.03 -0.38
C ASP A 393 -46.37 15.32 0.83
N GLU A 394 -47.31 16.27 0.72
CA GLU A 394 -48.25 16.64 1.79
C GLU A 394 -49.75 16.38 1.49
N THR A 395 -50.10 15.38 0.65
CA THR A 395 -51.47 14.83 0.65
C THR A 395 -51.52 13.31 0.42
N GLU A 396 -51.37 12.51 1.48
CA GLU A 396 -52.11 11.25 1.64
C GLU A 396 -52.17 10.85 3.13
N THR A 397 -53.37 10.94 3.72
CA THR A 397 -53.74 10.47 5.07
C THR A 397 -54.55 9.19 4.99
#